data_AF-A0A974DKS1-F1
#
_entry.id   AF-A0A974DKS1-F1
#
_cell.length_a   1.000
_cell.length_b   1.000
_cell.length_c   1.000
_cell.angle_alpha   90.00
_cell.angle_beta   90.00
_cell.angle_gamma   90.00
#
_symmetry.space_group_name_H-M   'P 1'
#
loop_
_entity.id
_entity.type
_entity.pdbx_description
1 polymer ?
#
loop_
_entity_poly.entity_id
_entity_poly.type
_entity_poly.pdbx_seq_one_letter_code
_entity_poly.pdbx_strand_id
1 'polypeptide(L)'
;MYAKEVWKRMGKLMKELTGVQILTFNMMSYGLCNIEGKQARILWLLVSCVKEVLWDVRNILIFNKTVIEVNECVNMIRGKLFLYVLCDQKTFGKIDAQGIWKFKKWIKVLDPGLIISFLY
;
A
#
# COMPACT_ATOMS: atom_id res chain seq x y z
N MET A 1 2.84 -17.15 -8.94
CA MET A 1 2.98 -16.12 -9.98
C MET A 1 2.25 -14.83 -9.60
N TYR A 2 0.97 -14.91 -9.22
CA TYR A 2 0.11 -13.77 -8.85
C TYR A 2 0.69 -12.81 -7.79
N ALA A 3 0.98 -13.30 -6.57
CA ALA A 3 1.49 -12.47 -5.49
C ALA A 3 2.84 -11.79 -5.81
N LYS A 4 3.70 -12.44 -6.61
CA LYS A 4 4.96 -11.86 -7.07
C LYS A 4 4.73 -10.66 -8.00
N GLU A 5 3.74 -10.75 -8.89
CA GLU A 5 3.39 -9.67 -9.80
C GLU A 5 2.72 -8.50 -9.06
N VAL A 6 1.83 -8.78 -8.11
CA VAL A 6 1.27 -7.75 -7.21
C VAL A 6 2.40 -7.05 -6.46
N TRP A 7 3.32 -7.80 -5.86
CA TRP A 7 4.47 -7.24 -5.15
C TRP A 7 5.35 -6.37 -6.04
N LYS A 8 5.63 -6.81 -7.27
CA LYS A 8 6.40 -6.05 -8.25
C LYS A 8 5.73 -4.71 -8.58
N ARG A 9 4.41 -4.69 -8.78
CA ARG A 9 3.64 -3.45 -9.04
C ARG A 9 3.63 -2.51 -7.82
N MET A 10 3.63 -3.07 -6.62
CA MET A 10 3.74 -2.30 -5.37
C MET A 10 5.17 -1.78 -5.11
N GLY A 11 6.21 -2.42 -5.65
CA GLY A 11 7.61 -2.06 -5.41
C GLY A 11 7.95 -0.62 -5.81
N LYS A 12 7.38 -0.11 -6.91
CA LYS A 12 7.53 1.31 -7.31
C LYS A 12 6.92 2.24 -6.26
N LEU A 13 5.72 1.91 -5.78
CA LEU A 13 5.03 2.68 -4.74
C LEU A 13 5.81 2.68 -3.42
N MET A 14 6.33 1.53 -3.00
CA MET A 14 7.17 1.39 -1.80
C MET A 14 8.39 2.31 -1.87
N LYS A 15 9.10 2.28 -3.00
CA LYS A 15 10.28 3.12 -3.24
C LYS A 15 9.93 4.61 -3.19
N GLU A 16 8.83 5.02 -3.80
CA GLU A 16 8.41 6.43 -3.81
C GLU A 16 8.00 6.94 -2.42
N LEU A 17 7.37 6.07 -1.62
CA LEU A 17 6.89 6.36 -0.28
C LEU A 17 7.99 6.46 0.76
N THR A 18 8.84 5.44 0.79
CA THR A 18 9.77 5.21 1.88
C THR A 18 11.21 5.51 1.49
N GLY A 19 11.50 5.68 0.19
CA GLY A 19 12.86 5.74 -0.35
C GLY A 19 13.53 4.38 -0.45
N VAL A 20 12.90 3.31 0.07
CA VAL A 20 13.47 1.97 0.14
C VAL A 20 13.28 1.29 -1.21
N GLN A 21 14.38 1.10 -1.95
CA GLN A 21 14.34 0.51 -3.30
C GLN A 21 13.95 -0.96 -3.29
N ILE A 22 14.35 -1.71 -2.27
CA ILE A 22 14.14 -3.15 -2.17
C ILE A 22 13.98 -3.49 -0.68
N LEU A 23 12.77 -3.91 -0.30
CA LEU A 23 12.59 -4.73 0.92
C LEU A 23 13.33 -6.04 0.65
N THR A 24 14.58 -6.13 1.10
CA THR A 24 15.34 -7.38 1.00
C THR A 24 14.64 -8.45 1.82
N PHE A 25 14.83 -9.73 1.48
CA PHE A 25 14.30 -10.84 2.27
C PHE A 25 14.76 -10.75 3.74
N ASN A 26 15.94 -10.20 3.99
CA ASN A 26 16.43 -9.90 5.34
C ASN A 26 15.66 -8.78 6.03
N MET A 27 15.30 -7.69 5.34
CA MET A 27 14.41 -6.67 5.92
C MET A 27 13.00 -7.20 6.21
N MET A 28 12.54 -8.17 5.41
CA MET A 28 11.27 -8.86 5.64
C MET A 28 11.34 -9.84 6.82
N SER A 29 12.50 -10.47 7.05
CA SER A 29 12.69 -11.54 8.05
C SER A 29 13.24 -11.05 9.41
N TYR A 30 14.03 -9.98 9.41
CA TYR A 30 14.77 -9.49 10.60
C TYR A 30 14.44 -8.03 10.97
N GLY A 31 13.51 -7.38 10.26
CA GLY A 31 13.11 -6.01 10.51
C GLY A 31 13.89 -4.96 9.72
N LEU A 32 13.40 -3.72 9.79
CA LEU A 32 13.73 -2.60 8.90
C LEU A 32 15.05 -1.88 9.25
N CYS A 33 16.08 -2.60 9.70
CA CYS A 33 17.35 -2.03 10.17
C CYS A 33 17.82 -0.84 9.29
N ASN A 34 18.07 0.32 9.93
CA ASN A 34 18.39 1.64 9.35
C ASN A 34 17.27 2.47 8.71
N ILE A 35 16.00 2.17 8.97
CA ILE A 35 14.88 3.01 8.50
C ILE A 35 14.37 3.90 9.65
N GLU A 36 14.30 5.22 9.43
CA GLU A 36 13.76 6.18 10.40
C GLU A 36 12.33 5.79 10.84
N GLY A 37 11.96 6.03 12.11
CA GLY A 37 10.71 5.52 12.70
C GLY A 37 9.43 5.82 11.88
N LYS A 38 9.34 6.99 11.23
CA LYS A 38 8.20 7.35 10.36
C LYS A 38 8.17 6.50 9.09
N GLN A 39 9.32 6.29 8.44
CA GLN A 39 9.45 5.47 7.23
C GLN A 39 9.17 4.00 7.55
N ALA A 40 9.62 3.52 8.71
CA ALA A 40 9.40 2.16 9.17
C ALA A 40 7.90 1.86 9.39
N ARG A 41 7.18 2.82 9.99
CA ARG A 41 5.72 2.73 10.17
C ARG A 41 4.99 2.65 8.83
N ILE A 42 5.32 3.51 7.87
CA ILE A 42 4.67 3.51 6.54
C ILE A 42 4.94 2.20 5.81
N LEU A 43 6.18 1.71 5.88
CA LEU A 43 6.55 0.45 5.26
C LEU A 43 5.79 -0.73 5.90
N TRP A 44 5.66 -0.74 7.23
CA TRP A 44 4.86 -1.72 7.94
C TRP A 44 3.39 -1.71 7.51
N LEU A 45 2.77 -0.53 7.46
CA LEU A 45 1.38 -0.38 7.00
C LEU A 45 1.20 -0.92 5.57
N LEU A 46 2.13 -0.62 4.68
CA LEU A 46 2.08 -1.09 3.30
C LEU A 46 2.19 -2.62 3.22
N VAL A 47 3.16 -3.22 3.90
CA VAL A 47 3.34 -4.68 3.93
C VAL A 47 2.10 -5.37 4.49
N SER A 48 1.53 -4.83 5.56
CA SER A 48 0.29 -5.35 6.16
C SER A 48 -0.89 -5.24 5.20
N CYS A 49 -1.08 -4.12 4.51
CA CYS A 49 -2.12 -3.96 3.49
C CYS A 49 -1.99 -5.02 2.37
N VAL A 50 -0.77 -5.25 1.89
CA VAL A 50 -0.52 -6.26 0.84
C VAL A 50 -0.88 -7.66 1.34
N LYS A 51 -0.45 -8.03 2.55
CA LYS A 51 -0.73 -9.36 3.13
C LYS A 51 -2.23 -9.58 3.31
N GLU A 52 -2.93 -8.61 3.89
CA GLU A 52 -4.36 -8.69 4.15
C GLU A 52 -5.15 -8.79 2.84
N VAL A 53 -4.89 -7.93 1.86
CA VAL A 53 -5.64 -7.97 0.59
C VAL A 53 -5.35 -9.25 -0.20
N LEU A 54 -4.11 -9.76 -0.19
CA LEU A 54 -3.82 -11.06 -0.80
C LEU A 54 -4.56 -12.20 -0.11
N TRP A 55 -4.72 -12.12 1.22
CA TRP A 55 -5.53 -13.07 1.99
C TRP A 55 -7.01 -12.98 1.60
N ASP A 56 -7.55 -11.76 1.51
CA ASP A 56 -8.93 -11.51 1.11
C ASP A 56 -9.21 -12.01 -0.32
N VAL A 57 -8.32 -11.71 -1.27
CA VAL A 57 -8.41 -12.18 -2.66
C VAL A 57 -8.37 -13.71 -2.72
N ARG A 58 -7.49 -14.35 -1.94
CA ARG A 58 -7.45 -15.81 -1.85
C ARG A 58 -8.78 -16.37 -1.31
N ASN A 59 -9.37 -15.74 -0.30
CA ASN A 59 -10.64 -16.18 0.26
C ASN A 59 -11.78 -16.00 -0.74
N ILE A 60 -11.84 -14.86 -1.45
CA ILE A 60 -12.82 -14.64 -2.53
C ILE A 60 -12.70 -15.73 -3.60
N LEU A 61 -11.49 -16.09 -4.00
CA LEU A 61 -11.28 -17.17 -4.96
C LEU A 61 -11.75 -18.53 -4.42
N ILE A 62 -11.47 -18.84 -3.16
CA ILE A 62 -11.80 -20.15 -2.56
C ILE A 62 -13.31 -20.28 -2.34
N PHE A 63 -13.93 -19.28 -1.73
CA PHE A 63 -15.32 -19.31 -1.27
C PHE A 63 -16.32 -18.85 -2.32
N ASN A 64 -15.98 -17.82 -3.11
CA ASN A 64 -16.89 -17.24 -4.11
C ASN A 64 -16.56 -17.66 -5.55
N LYS A 65 -15.46 -18.41 -5.76
CA LYS A 65 -14.95 -18.82 -7.08
C LYS A 65 -14.70 -17.66 -8.05
N THR A 66 -14.57 -16.44 -7.53
CA THR A 66 -14.31 -15.24 -8.32
C THR A 66 -12.81 -15.01 -8.44
N VAL A 67 -12.33 -14.83 -9.67
CA VAL A 67 -10.94 -14.47 -9.93
C VAL A 67 -10.84 -12.95 -9.90
N ILE A 68 -10.06 -12.43 -8.95
CA ILE A 68 -9.70 -11.02 -8.89
C ILE A 68 -8.43 -10.81 -9.68
N GLU A 69 -8.44 -9.89 -10.63
CA GLU A 69 -7.26 -9.60 -11.43
C GLU A 69 -6.18 -8.89 -10.60
N VAL A 70 -4.94 -8.99 -11.06
CA VAL A 70 -3.80 -8.33 -10.40
C VAL A 70 -4.02 -6.83 -10.24
N ASN A 71 -4.63 -6.17 -11.24
CA ASN A 71 -4.92 -4.73 -11.18
C ASN A 71 -5.95 -4.40 -10.09
N GLU A 72 -7.01 -5.18 -9.99
CA GLU A 72 -8.05 -5.01 -8.98
C GLU A 72 -7.47 -5.21 -7.58
N CYS A 73 -6.67 -6.27 -7.37
CA CYS A 73 -5.96 -6.48 -6.10
C CYS A 73 -5.03 -5.32 -5.74
N VAL A 74 -4.27 -4.80 -6.70
CA VAL A 74 -3.43 -3.61 -6.49
C VAL A 74 -4.27 -2.39 -6.11
N ASN A 75 -5.44 -2.20 -6.73
CA ASN A 75 -6.35 -1.09 -6.41
C ASN A 75 -6.97 -1.25 -5.01
N MET A 76 -7.33 -2.47 -4.60
CA MET A 76 -7.76 -2.76 -3.24
C MET A 76 -6.67 -2.42 -2.21
N ILE A 77 -5.41 -2.78 -2.48
CA ILE A 77 -4.26 -2.42 -1.62
C ILE A 77 -4.12 -0.90 -1.52
N ARG A 78 -4.20 -0.19 -2.65
CA ARG A 78 -4.13 1.27 -2.69
C ARG A 78 -5.27 1.92 -1.90
N GLY A 79 -6.50 1.44 -2.06
CA GLY A 79 -7.66 1.91 -1.32
C GLY A 79 -7.49 1.75 0.18
N LYS A 80 -7.04 0.57 0.62
CA LYS A 80 -6.76 0.31 2.04
C LYS A 80 -5.66 1.21 2.60
N LEU A 81 -4.59 1.41 1.82
CA LEU A 81 -3.50 2.30 2.20
C LEU A 81 -3.97 3.78 2.27
N PHE A 82 -4.86 4.20 1.38
CA PHE A 82 -5.43 5.55 1.37
C PHE A 82 -6.24 5.85 2.64
N LEU A 83 -6.97 4.86 3.18
CA LEU A 83 -7.67 5.01 4.45
C LEU A 83 -6.72 5.35 5.61
N TYR A 84 -5.54 4.73 5.67
CA TYR A 84 -4.53 5.10 6.67
C TYR A 84 -4.06 6.54 6.51
N VAL A 85 -3.96 7.05 5.28
CA VAL A 85 -3.60 8.44 5.05
C VAL A 85 -4.68 9.40 5.55
N LEU A 86 -5.95 9.08 5.29
CA LEU A 86 -7.08 9.88 5.82
C LEU A 86 -7.11 9.86 7.35
N CYS A 87 -6.86 8.71 7.98
CA CYS A 87 -6.77 8.58 9.44
C CYS A 87 -5.64 9.44 10.02
N ASP A 88 -4.45 9.42 9.40
CA ASP A 88 -3.33 10.25 9.84
C ASP A 88 -3.60 11.75 9.62
N GLN A 89 -4.26 12.13 8.51
CA GLN A 89 -4.68 13.52 8.30
C GLN A 89 -5.63 14.02 9.37
N LYS A 90 -6.56 13.16 9.81
CA LYS A 90 -7.49 13.48 10.90
C LYS A 90 -6.78 13.59 12.25
N THR A 91 -5.77 12.74 12.49
CA THR A 91 -5.08 12.66 13.79
C THR A 91 -4.00 13.73 13.95
N PHE A 92 -3.21 13.98 12.91
CA PHE A 92 -2.03 14.87 12.97
C PHE A 92 -2.22 16.18 12.20
N GLY A 93 -3.37 16.38 11.55
CA GLY A 93 -3.59 17.53 10.66
C GLY A 93 -2.93 17.37 9.28
N LYS A 94 -3.39 18.16 8.31
CA LYS A 94 -3.00 18.01 6.89
C LYS A 94 -1.50 18.23 6.63
N ILE A 95 -0.86 19.15 7.35
CA ILE A 95 0.54 19.53 7.10
C ILE A 95 1.50 18.44 7.58
N ASP A 96 1.31 17.93 8.79
CA ASP A 96 2.17 16.88 9.34
C ASP A 96 1.94 15.53 8.66
N ALA A 97 0.69 15.22 8.29
CA ALA A 97 0.38 14.05 7.47
C ALA A 97 1.01 14.14 6.07
N GLN A 98 1.13 15.33 5.46
CA GLN A 98 1.86 15.50 4.20
C GLN A 98 3.36 15.24 4.34
N GLY A 99 3.97 15.63 5.46
CA GLY A 99 5.37 15.33 5.77
C GLY A 99 5.62 13.82 5.93
N ILE A 100 4.64 13.10 6.50
CA ILE A 100 4.66 11.64 6.64
C ILE A 100 4.48 10.96 5.27
N TRP A 101 3.45 11.35 4.51
CA TRP A 101 3.02 10.60 3.31
C TRP A 101 3.53 11.15 1.97
N LYS A 102 4.32 12.24 1.95
CA LYS A 102 4.80 12.93 0.72
C LYS A 102 3.69 13.08 -0.34
N PHE A 103 2.50 13.49 0.11
CA PHE A 103 1.20 13.40 -0.56
C PHE A 103 1.12 14.03 -1.97
N LYS A 104 1.98 15.02 -2.28
CA LYS A 104 2.03 15.64 -3.63
C LYS A 104 2.36 14.65 -4.76
N LYS A 105 3.04 13.54 -4.46
CA LYS A 105 3.28 12.47 -5.45
C LYS A 105 2.10 11.48 -5.56
N TRP A 106 1.36 11.29 -4.48
CA TRP A 106 0.21 10.37 -4.42
C TRP A 106 -0.94 10.77 -5.34
N ILE A 107 -1.27 12.07 -5.45
CA ILE A 107 -2.32 12.55 -6.35
C ILE A 107 -2.00 12.20 -7.83
N LYS A 108 -0.73 12.02 -8.18
CA LYS A 108 -0.32 11.61 -9.53
C LYS A 108 -0.30 10.08 -9.72
N VAL A 109 -0.26 9.31 -8.63
CA VAL A 109 -0.15 7.84 -8.64
C VAL A 109 -1.51 7.17 -8.40
N LEU A 110 -2.36 7.83 -7.61
CA LEU A 110 -3.78 7.59 -7.53
C LEU A 110 -4.43 8.37 -8.68
N ASP A 111 -4.64 7.71 -9.80
CA ASP A 111 -5.43 8.27 -10.89
C ASP A 111 -6.77 8.79 -10.32
N PRO A 112 -7.15 10.07 -10.52
CA PRO A 112 -8.40 10.61 -10.01
C PRO A 112 -9.64 9.81 -10.43
N GLY A 113 -9.60 9.11 -11.57
CA GLY A 113 -10.68 8.23 -12.03
C GLY A 113 -10.90 7.00 -11.12
N LEU A 114 -9.88 6.57 -10.39
CA LEU A 114 -9.91 5.41 -9.50
C LEU A 114 -10.52 5.71 -8.12
N ILE A 115 -10.57 6.98 -7.71
CA ILE A 115 -11.18 7.39 -6.44
C ILE A 115 -12.71 7.50 -6.59
N ILE A 116 -13.18 7.91 -7.78
CA ILE A 116 -14.61 8.08 -8.06
C ILE A 116 -15.34 6.72 -8.09
N SER A 117 -14.69 5.65 -8.55
CA SER A 117 -15.28 4.29 -8.58
C SER A 117 -15.37 3.59 -7.22
N PHE A 118 -14.86 4.18 -6.14
CA PHE A 118 -15.03 3.68 -4.77
C PHE A 118 -16.00 4.53 -3.93
N LEU A 119 -16.50 5.64 -4.49
CA LEU A 119 -17.43 6.57 -3.84
C LEU A 119 -18.83 6.59 -4.52
N TYR A 120 -19.02 5.78 -5.55
CA TYR A 120 -20.29 5.46 -6.20
C TYR A 120 -20.35 3.96 -6.46
#